data_AF-A0A417XYT0-F1
#
_entry.id   AF-A0A417XYT0-F1
#
_cell.length_a   1.000
_cell.length_b   1.000
_cell.length_c   1.000
_cell.angle_alpha   90.00
_cell.angle_beta   90.00
_cell.angle_gamma   90.00
#
_symmetry.space_group_name_H-M   'P 1'
#
loop_
_entity.id
_entity.type
_entity.pdbx_description
1 polymer ?
#
loop_
_entity_poly.entity_id
_entity_poly.type
_entity_poly.pdbx_seq_one_letter_code
_entity_poly.pdbx_strand_id
1 'polypeptide(L)'
;MPVTTVVNRAEILAGIAVLPDGERKRRLSEVAGTAFDTLGVCLPLMPEAASAYASIVASRRSTGPPIGSMDALVAAIARVSGASVATRDRSDFEGLGLDLVDPWRGPEAAD
;
A
#
# COMPACT_ATOMS: atom_id res chain seq x y z
N MET A 1 2.65 -8.58 12.72
CA MET A 1 3.78 -8.78 11.79
C MET A 1 3.51 -7.94 10.55
N PRO A 2 4.53 -7.35 9.89
CA PRO A 2 4.33 -6.56 8.68
C PRO A 2 3.77 -7.44 7.56
N VAL A 3 2.89 -6.87 6.75
CA VAL A 3 2.27 -7.50 5.58
C VAL A 3 2.23 -6.48 4.44
N THR A 4 2.01 -6.94 3.22
CA THR A 4 1.80 -6.07 2.04
C THR A 4 0.51 -6.45 1.33
N THR A 5 -0.10 -5.50 0.62
CA THR A 5 -1.22 -5.80 -0.26
C THR A 5 -0.76 -6.47 -1.55
N VAL A 6 -1.67 -7.19 -2.22
CA VAL A 6 -1.43 -7.67 -3.59
C VAL A 6 -1.20 -6.52 -4.58
N VAL A 7 -1.73 -5.33 -4.28
CA VAL A 7 -1.60 -4.12 -5.11
C VAL A 7 -0.15 -3.65 -5.11
N ASN A 8 0.48 -3.49 -3.93
CA ASN A 8 1.88 -3.07 -3.87
C ASN A 8 2.84 -4.13 -4.43
N ARG A 9 2.51 -5.43 -4.25
CA ARG A 9 3.27 -6.51 -4.90
C ARG A 9 3.19 -6.39 -6.42
N ALA A 10 2.01 -6.10 -6.98
CA ALA A 10 1.84 -5.88 -8.41
C ALA A 10 2.63 -4.67 -8.91
N GLU A 11 2.62 -3.55 -8.18
CA GLU A 11 3.38 -2.33 -8.54
C GLU A 11 4.88 -2.60 -8.60
N ILE A 12 5.43 -3.29 -7.60
CA ILE A 12 6.85 -3.64 -7.54
C ILE A 12 7.22 -4.56 -8.72
N LEU A 13 6.43 -5.60 -8.98
CA LEU A 13 6.68 -6.54 -10.08
C LEU A 13 6.58 -5.84 -11.44
N ALA A 14 5.60 -4.95 -11.64
CA ALA A 14 5.47 -4.17 -12.86
C ALA A 14 6.67 -3.24 -13.06
N GLY A 15 7.10 -2.52 -12.01
CA GLY A 15 8.26 -1.64 -12.04
C GLY A 15 9.56 -2.36 -12.39
N ILE A 16 9.72 -3.61 -11.96
CA ILE A 16 10.85 -4.46 -12.34
C ILE A 16 10.72 -4.95 -13.79
N ALA A 17 9.52 -5.37 -14.20
CA ALA A 17 9.28 -5.95 -15.52
C ALA A 17 9.58 -4.97 -16.67
N VAL A 18 9.29 -3.67 -16.48
CA VAL A 18 9.54 -2.63 -17.49
C VAL A 18 11.01 -2.24 -17.65
N LEU A 19 11.90 -2.74 -16.79
CA LEU A 19 13.32 -2.47 -16.93
C LEU A 19 13.92 -3.21 -18.13
N PRO A 20 14.91 -2.61 -18.82
CA PRO A 20 15.74 -3.32 -19.78
C PRO A 20 16.38 -4.54 -19.13
N ASP A 21 16.58 -5.59 -19.91
CA ASP A 21 17.26 -6.78 -19.43
C ASP A 21 18.72 -6.44 -19.07
N GLY A 22 19.17 -7.00 -17.95
CA GLY A 22 20.51 -6.75 -17.43
C GLY A 22 20.57 -6.84 -15.91
N GLU A 23 21.73 -6.46 -15.39
CA GLU A 23 22.10 -6.66 -13.98
C GLU A 23 21.12 -5.99 -13.00
N ARG A 24 20.67 -4.77 -13.33
CA ARG A 24 19.73 -4.03 -12.46
C ARG A 24 18.40 -4.76 -12.30
N LYS A 25 17.84 -5.28 -13.39
CA LYS A 25 16.57 -6.03 -13.39
C LYS A 25 16.71 -7.31 -12.58
N ARG A 26 17.77 -8.08 -12.83
CA ARG A 26 18.07 -9.34 -12.11
C ARG A 26 18.18 -9.10 -10.61
N ARG A 27 19.00 -8.13 -10.18
CA ARG A 27 19.20 -7.81 -8.77
C ARG A 27 17.90 -7.38 -8.08
N LEU A 28 17.09 -6.52 -8.71
CA LEU A 28 15.83 -6.08 -8.12
C LEU A 28 14.81 -7.21 -8.01
N SER A 29 14.74 -8.11 -9.00
CA SER A 29 13.91 -9.32 -8.94
C SER A 29 14.27 -10.20 -7.73
N GLU A 30 15.56 -10.45 -7.50
CA GLU A 30 16.05 -11.27 -6.38
C GLU A 30 15.72 -10.65 -5.02
N VAL A 31 15.95 -9.34 -4.87
CA VAL A 31 15.64 -8.61 -3.63
C VAL A 31 14.13 -8.57 -3.38
N ALA A 32 13.32 -8.32 -4.40
CA ALA A 32 11.86 -8.31 -4.27
C ALA A 32 11.32 -9.69 -3.87
N GLY A 33 11.83 -10.77 -4.48
CA GLY A 33 11.48 -12.15 -4.13
C GLY A 33 11.74 -12.43 -2.64
N THR A 34 12.95 -12.14 -2.17
CA THR A 34 13.33 -12.33 -0.76
C THR A 34 12.44 -11.52 0.21
N ALA A 35 12.10 -10.29 -0.16
CA ALA A 35 11.20 -9.44 0.64
C ALA A 35 9.79 -10.02 0.70
N PHE A 36 9.25 -10.52 -0.42
CA PHE A 36 7.93 -11.16 -0.45
C PHE A 36 7.89 -12.46 0.37
N ASP A 37 8.93 -13.27 0.31
CA ASP A 37 9.02 -14.50 1.11
C ASP A 37 9.04 -14.19 2.61
N THR A 38 9.69 -13.08 2.99
CA THR A 38 9.72 -12.60 4.38
C THR A 38 8.37 -12.07 4.86
N LEU A 39 7.64 -11.34 4.01
CA LEU A 39 6.33 -10.79 4.33
C LEU A 39 5.20 -11.85 4.29
N GLY A 40 5.43 -12.97 3.61
CA GLY A 40 4.48 -14.05 3.49
C GLY A 40 3.31 -13.72 2.55
N VAL A 41 2.10 -14.14 2.94
CA VAL A 41 0.90 -14.00 2.11
C VAL A 41 0.47 -12.53 2.06
N CYS A 42 0.29 -12.01 0.85
CA CYS A 42 -0.22 -10.66 0.66
C CYS A 42 -1.69 -10.55 1.05
N LEU A 43 -2.10 -9.40 1.57
CA LEU A 43 -3.52 -9.09 1.76
C LEU A 43 -4.22 -9.07 0.40
N PRO A 44 -5.21 -9.95 0.16
CA PRO A 44 -5.87 -10.07 -1.13
C PRO A 44 -6.83 -8.90 -1.38
N LEU A 45 -7.16 -8.67 -2.65
CA LEU A 45 -8.30 -7.81 -3.00
C LEU A 45 -9.58 -8.63 -2.80
N MET A 46 -10.29 -8.36 -1.70
CA MET A 46 -11.54 -9.03 -1.35
C MET A 46 -12.75 -8.25 -1.90
N PRO A 47 -13.90 -8.89 -2.18
CA PRO A 47 -15.10 -8.21 -2.66
C PRO A 47 -15.53 -7.01 -1.78
N GLU A 48 -15.36 -7.12 -0.47
CA GLU A 48 -15.70 -6.08 0.52
C GLU A 48 -14.88 -4.80 0.31
N ALA A 49 -13.67 -4.91 -0.25
CA ALA A 49 -12.83 -3.77 -0.56
C ALA A 49 -13.42 -2.89 -1.68
N ALA A 50 -14.33 -3.41 -2.52
CA ALA A 50 -14.97 -2.60 -3.56
C ALA A 50 -15.84 -1.48 -2.96
N SER A 51 -16.61 -1.78 -1.92
CA SER A 51 -17.43 -0.79 -1.21
C SER A 51 -16.56 0.23 -0.46
N ALA A 52 -15.49 -0.24 0.18
CA ALA A 52 -14.53 0.64 0.86
C ALA A 52 -13.82 1.58 -0.14
N TYR A 53 -13.39 1.06 -1.28
CA TYR A 53 -12.80 1.85 -2.38
C TYR A 53 -13.75 2.94 -2.86
N ALA A 54 -15.01 2.60 -3.16
CA ALA A 54 -16.00 3.57 -3.62
C ALA A 54 -16.21 4.69 -2.60
N SER A 55 -16.29 4.34 -1.30
CA SER A 55 -16.41 5.31 -0.21
C SER A 55 -15.18 6.23 -0.11
N ILE A 56 -13.97 5.67 -0.21
CA ILE A 56 -12.71 6.43 -0.16
C ILE A 56 -12.62 7.44 -1.31
N VAL A 57 -12.87 6.99 -2.55
CA VAL A 57 -12.83 7.84 -3.74
C VAL A 57 -13.87 8.95 -3.66
N ALA A 58 -15.10 8.63 -3.24
CA ALA A 58 -16.17 9.60 -3.05
C ALA A 58 -15.81 10.64 -1.98
N SER A 59 -15.25 10.22 -0.84
CA SER A 59 -14.82 11.13 0.23
C SER A 59 -13.70 12.06 -0.25
N ARG A 60 -12.67 11.54 -0.92
CA ARG A 60 -11.56 12.36 -1.41
C ARG A 60 -12.02 13.41 -2.42
N ARG A 61 -12.95 13.06 -3.31
CA ARG A 61 -13.53 14.03 -4.26
C ARG A 61 -14.29 15.17 -3.59
N SER A 62 -14.88 14.96 -2.41
CA SER A 62 -15.65 15.98 -1.71
C SER A 62 -14.83 16.78 -0.70
N THR A 63 -13.75 16.22 -0.15
CA THR A 63 -13.02 16.82 0.99
C THR A 63 -11.55 17.16 0.73
N GLY A 64 -10.98 16.87 -0.45
CA GLY A 64 -9.55 17.08 -0.68
C GLY A 64 -9.04 16.80 -2.09
N PRO A 65 -7.71 16.67 -2.26
CA PRO A 65 -7.12 16.31 -3.53
C PRO A 65 -7.50 14.86 -3.93
N PRO A 66 -7.57 14.57 -5.24
CA PRO A 66 -7.85 13.22 -5.73
C PRO A 66 -6.81 12.22 -5.20
N ILE A 67 -7.28 11.04 -4.77
CA ILE A 67 -6.41 9.90 -4.47
C ILE A 67 -6.16 9.07 -5.73
N GLY A 68 -4.96 8.54 -5.88
CA GLY A 68 -4.64 7.60 -6.96
C GLY A 68 -5.45 6.30 -6.83
N SER A 69 -5.82 5.68 -7.95
CA SER A 69 -6.64 4.46 -7.92
C SER A 69 -5.95 3.30 -7.18
N MET A 70 -4.64 3.15 -7.32
CA MET A 70 -3.87 2.10 -6.63
C MET A 70 -3.80 2.37 -5.12
N ASP A 71 -3.53 3.61 -4.72
CA ASP A 71 -3.54 4.01 -3.31
C ASP A 71 -4.91 3.84 -2.67
N ALA A 72 -5.98 4.15 -3.39
CA ALA A 72 -7.35 3.91 -2.94
C ALA A 72 -7.64 2.42 -2.76
N LEU A 73 -7.09 1.54 -3.60
CA LEU A 73 -7.21 0.08 -3.41
C LEU A 73 -6.39 -0.40 -2.21
N VAL A 74 -5.17 0.12 -2.02
CA VAL A 74 -4.34 -0.17 -0.82
C VAL A 74 -5.10 0.24 0.44
N ALA A 75 -5.63 1.46 0.47
CA ALA A 75 -6.44 2.00 1.56
C ALA A 75 -7.68 1.13 1.83
N ALA A 76 -8.40 0.72 0.78
CA ALA A 76 -9.58 -0.13 0.91
C ALA A 76 -9.25 -1.51 1.49
N ILE A 77 -8.20 -2.17 0.99
CA ILE A 77 -7.75 -3.48 1.49
C ILE A 77 -7.31 -3.36 2.94
N ALA A 78 -6.52 -2.33 3.29
CA ALA A 78 -6.06 -2.10 4.66
C ALA A 78 -7.24 -1.92 5.62
N ARG A 79 -8.23 -1.10 5.23
CA ARG A 79 -9.44 -0.83 6.03
C ARG A 79 -10.26 -2.10 6.29
N VAL A 80 -10.49 -2.91 5.26
CA VAL A 80 -11.27 -4.16 5.42
C VAL A 80 -10.50 -5.21 6.22
N SER A 81 -9.16 -5.24 6.08
CA SER A 81 -8.31 -6.20 6.78
C SER A 81 -7.97 -5.78 8.22
N GLY A 82 -8.41 -4.61 8.68
CA GLY A 82 -8.06 -4.06 9.99
C GLY A 82 -6.56 -3.76 10.15
N ALA A 83 -5.86 -3.47 9.03
CA ALA A 83 -4.43 -3.22 9.02
C ALA A 83 -4.12 -1.72 9.03
N SER A 84 -3.06 -1.33 9.75
CA SER A 84 -2.48 0.01 9.64
C SER A 84 -1.69 0.18 8.34
N VAL A 85 -1.65 1.39 7.80
CA VAL A 85 -0.86 1.73 6.61
C VAL A 85 0.45 2.36 7.02
N ALA A 86 1.57 1.71 6.69
CA ALA A 86 2.89 2.29 6.80
C ALA A 86 3.20 3.12 5.54
N THR A 87 3.27 4.44 5.64
CA THR A 87 3.53 5.32 4.49
C THR A 87 4.33 6.56 4.89
N ARG A 88 5.18 7.03 3.97
CA ARG A 88 5.84 8.33 4.08
C ARG A 88 4.88 9.48 3.78
N ASP A 89 3.95 9.26 2.84
CA ASP A 89 3.05 10.27 2.30
C ASP A 89 1.69 10.20 3.02
N ARG A 90 1.68 10.53 4.31
CA ARG A 90 0.49 10.41 5.18
C ARG A 90 -0.72 11.19 4.65
N SER A 91 -0.49 12.36 4.04
CA SER A 91 -1.54 13.23 3.48
C SER A 91 -2.46 12.52 2.49
N ASP A 92 -1.96 11.50 1.79
CA ASP A 92 -2.72 10.76 0.78
C ASP A 92 -3.72 9.79 1.42
N PHE A 93 -3.52 9.46 2.70
CA PHE A 93 -4.34 8.50 3.44
C PHE A 93 -5.08 9.11 4.64
N GLU A 94 -4.75 10.35 5.03
CA GLU A 94 -5.43 11.07 6.12
C GLU A 94 -6.94 11.20 5.89
N GLY A 95 -7.72 11.09 6.97
CA GLY A 95 -9.18 11.20 6.91
C GLY A 95 -9.91 10.02 6.27
N LEU A 96 -9.22 8.94 5.86
CA LEU A 96 -9.84 7.75 5.26
C LEU A 96 -10.33 6.70 6.27
N GLY A 97 -10.18 6.97 7.57
CA GLY A 97 -10.49 6.01 8.65
C GLY A 97 -9.47 4.88 8.73
N LEU A 98 -8.18 5.20 8.53
CA LEU A 98 -7.04 4.29 8.59
C LEU A 98 -6.10 4.71 9.71
N ASP A 99 -5.49 3.73 10.38
CA ASP A 99 -4.36 3.97 11.26
C ASP A 99 -3.09 4.14 10.41
N LEU A 100 -2.43 5.29 10.53
CA LEU A 100 -1.25 5.62 9.72
C LEU A 100 0.03 5.58 10.55
N VAL A 101 1.01 4.82 10.09
CA VAL A 101 2.36 4.77 10.65
C VAL A 101 3.31 5.41 9.65
N ASP A 102 4.10 6.39 10.09
CA ASP A 102 5.21 6.91 9.29
C ASP A 102 6.51 6.33 9.86
N PRO A 103 7.11 5.30 9.23
CA PRO A 103 8.28 4.62 9.78
C PRO A 103 9.57 5.46 9.67
N TRP A 104 9.51 6.63 9.01
CA TRP A 104 10.63 7.58 8.96
C TRP A 104 10.58 8.62 10.07
N ARG A 105 9.41 8.80 10.68
CA ARG A 105 9.32 9.48 11.97
C ARG A 105 9.65 8.46 13.05
N GLY A 106 10.59 8.79 13.94
CA GLY A 106 10.84 7.98 15.13
C GLY A 106 9.55 7.79 15.93
N PRO A 107 9.51 6.85 16.89
CA PRO A 107 8.32 6.68 17.73
C PRO A 107 7.95 8.04 18.33
N GLU A 108 6.73 8.52 18.05
CA GLU A 108 6.16 9.63 18.82
C GLU A 108 6.14 9.16 20.28
N ALA A 109 6.79 9.94 21.16
CA ALA A 109 6.74 9.66 22.58
C ALA A 109 5.27 9.60 22.99
N ALA A 110 4.83 8.44 23.48
CA ALA A 110 3.53 8.32 24.08
C ALA A 110 3.53 9.17 25.36
N ASP A 111 2.73 10.24 25.36
CA ASP A 111 2.29 10.92 26.57
C ASP A 111 1.27 10.05 27.34
#